data_AF-A0A847A8H0-F1
#
_entry.id   AF-A0A847A8H0-F1
#
_cell.length_a   1.000
_cell.length_b   1.000
_cell.length_c   1.000
_cell.angle_alpha   90.00
_cell.angle_beta   90.00
_cell.angle_gamma   90.00
#
_symmetry.space_group_name_H-M   'P 1'
#
loop_
_entity.id
_entity.type
_entity.pdbx_description
1 polymer ?
#
loop_
_entity_poly.entity_id
_entity_poly.type
_entity_poly.pdbx_seq_one_letter_code
_entity_poly.pdbx_strand_id
1 'polypeptide(L)'
;MRTASASCPGACGELFQGALAGTACLVSCPIDLRSVIKASASPEEGLILPPGMTKTEKASRTFLAGRTGSRGGYVLERPRRLPEGKGYASSTADILAALACL
;
A
#
# COMPACT_ATOMS: atom_id res chain seq x y z
N MET A 1 -0.17 11.23 20.32
CA MET A 1 -0.75 10.55 19.14
C MET A 1 0.23 9.48 18.68
N ARG A 2 -0.18 8.20 18.58
CA ARG A 2 0.74 7.14 18.11
C ARG A 2 0.88 7.24 16.60
N THR A 3 2.12 7.21 16.10
CA THR A 3 2.40 7.29 14.67
C THR A 3 3.34 6.17 14.25
N ALA A 4 3.11 5.59 13.08
CA ALA A 4 3.99 4.62 12.45
C ALA A 4 4.19 5.00 10.98
N SER A 5 5.34 4.64 10.41
CA SER A 5 5.60 4.83 8.99
C SER A 5 6.24 3.58 8.41
N ALA A 6 5.84 3.23 7.20
CA ALA A 6 6.41 2.12 6.46
C ALA A 6 6.67 2.52 5.01
N SER A 7 7.62 1.82 4.39
CA SER A 7 7.96 2.01 2.98
C SER A 7 7.96 0.69 2.23
N CYS A 8 7.46 0.70 1.00
CA CYS A 8 7.50 -0.44 0.11
C CYS A 8 8.20 -0.03 -1.19
N PRO A 9 9.16 -0.82 -1.71
CA PRO A 9 9.70 -0.57 -3.04
C PRO A 9 8.59 -0.75 -4.08
N GLY A 10 8.66 0.05 -5.14
CA GLY A 10 7.99 -0.26 -6.39
C GLY A 10 8.68 -1.44 -7.07
N ALA A 11 8.12 -1.85 -8.20
CA ALA A 11 8.70 -2.90 -9.01
C ALA A 11 8.45 -2.62 -10.49
N CYS A 12 9.33 -3.09 -11.37
CA CYS A 12 8.92 -3.38 -12.75
C CYS A 12 7.86 -4.48 -12.66
N GLY A 13 6.59 -4.10 -12.75
CA GLY A 13 5.46 -5.00 -12.46
C GLY A 13 5.43 -6.24 -13.35
N GLU A 14 5.90 -6.09 -14.58
CA GLU A 14 5.94 -7.13 -15.60
C GLU A 14 7.33 -7.15 -16.24
N LEU A 15 8.37 -7.52 -15.47
CA LEU A 15 9.71 -7.73 -16.03
C LEU A 15 9.67 -8.87 -17.06
N PHE A 16 8.86 -9.88 -16.79
CA PHE A 16 8.52 -10.95 -17.73
C PHE A 16 7.06 -11.33 -17.54
N GLN A 17 6.34 -11.51 -18.65
CA GLN A 17 4.99 -12.08 -18.67
C GLN A 17 4.89 -13.07 -19.83
N GLY A 18 4.69 -14.35 -19.53
CA GLY A 18 4.66 -15.40 -20.55
C GLY A 18 4.45 -16.78 -19.96
N ALA A 19 5.05 -17.80 -20.57
CA ALA A 19 5.04 -19.17 -20.08
C ALA A 19 6.46 -19.67 -19.82
N LEU A 20 6.67 -20.30 -18.67
CA LEU A 20 7.89 -21.02 -18.32
C LEU A 20 7.56 -22.51 -18.31
N ALA A 21 8.18 -23.28 -19.22
CA ALA A 21 7.90 -24.72 -19.39
C ALA A 21 6.40 -25.04 -19.53
N GLY A 22 5.67 -24.23 -20.31
CA GLY A 22 4.23 -24.38 -20.53
C GLY A 22 3.33 -23.83 -19.41
N THR A 23 3.89 -23.34 -18.30
CA THR A 23 3.13 -22.75 -17.18
C THR A 23 3.14 -21.23 -17.26
N ALA A 24 1.97 -20.59 -17.17
CA ALA A 24 1.88 -19.13 -17.13
C ALA A 24 2.72 -18.57 -15.97
N CYS A 25 3.57 -17.60 -16.27
CA CYS A 25 4.53 -17.02 -15.33
C CYS A 25 4.60 -15.50 -15.52
N LEU A 26 4.53 -14.79 -14.39
CA LEU A 26 4.74 -13.35 -14.30
C LEU A 26 5.86 -13.09 -13.29
N VAL A 27 6.89 -12.37 -13.70
CA VAL A 27 8.01 -11.98 -12.84
C VAL A 27 8.01 -10.48 -12.67
N SER A 28 7.99 -10.03 -11.42
CA SER A 28 8.21 -8.62 -11.07
C SER A 28 9.60 -8.44 -10.48
N CYS A 29 10.23 -7.28 -10.72
CA CYS A 29 11.56 -6.96 -10.19
C CYS A 29 11.51 -5.69 -9.34
N PRO A 30 11.78 -5.75 -8.02
CA PRO A 30 11.82 -4.57 -7.17
C PRO A 30 12.84 -3.52 -7.67
N ILE A 31 12.52 -2.24 -7.50
CA ILE A 31 13.39 -1.13 -7.87
C ILE A 31 13.62 -0.20 -6.67
N ASP A 32 14.70 0.59 -6.71
CA ASP A 32 15.01 1.56 -5.66
C ASP A 32 14.20 2.88 -5.76
N LEU A 33 12.92 2.74 -6.08
CA LEU A 33 11.91 3.79 -5.94
C LEU A 33 10.87 3.27 -4.96
N ARG A 34 10.46 4.08 -3.98
CA ARG A 34 9.61 3.60 -2.89
C ARG A 34 8.37 4.46 -2.72
N SER A 35 7.27 3.81 -2.34
CA SER A 35 6.15 4.47 -1.67
C SER A 35 6.41 4.54 -0.17
N VAL A 36 5.99 5.63 0.46
CA VAL A 36 6.04 5.81 1.92
C VAL A 36 4.67 6.22 2.40
N ILE A 37 4.14 5.49 3.38
CA ILE A 37 2.90 5.81 4.07
C ILE A 37 3.22 6.07 5.55
N LYS A 38 2.52 7.03 6.12
CA LYS A 38 2.56 7.31 7.55
C LYS A 38 1.14 7.24 8.10
N ALA A 39 0.95 6.47 9.15
CA ALA A 39 -0.31 6.31 9.85
C ALA A 39 -0.25 7.02 11.21
N SER A 40 -1.29 7.77 11.54
CA SER A 40 -1.47 8.39 12.85
C SER A 40 -2.79 7.90 13.45
N ALA A 41 -2.73 7.35 14.66
CA ALA A 41 -3.92 6.91 15.38
C ALA A 41 -4.77 8.12 15.80
N SER A 42 -6.08 8.06 15.54
CA SER A 42 -7.08 9.07 15.86
C SER A 42 -8.04 8.55 16.93
N PRO A 43 -8.46 9.39 17.90
CA PRO A 43 -9.54 9.03 18.82
C PRO A 43 -10.89 8.91 18.11
N GLU A 44 -11.09 9.63 17.01
CA GLU A 44 -12.31 9.55 16.20
C GLU A 44 -12.31 8.30 15.33
N GLU A 45 -13.45 7.62 15.23
CA GLU A 45 -13.60 6.46 14.35
C GLU A 45 -13.49 6.86 12.87
N GLY A 46 -12.93 5.95 12.08
CA GLY A 46 -12.85 6.10 10.64
C GLY A 46 -11.44 5.97 10.09
N LEU A 47 -11.33 6.16 8.78
CA LEU A 47 -10.07 6.08 8.06
C LEU A 47 -10.04 7.22 7.06
N ILE A 48 -9.05 8.10 7.20
CA ILE A 48 -8.82 9.26 6.34
C ILE A 48 -7.54 8.99 5.54
N LEU A 49 -7.60 9.16 4.22
CA LEU A 49 -6.45 9.02 3.32
C LEU A 49 -6.44 10.19 2.32
N PRO A 50 -5.30 10.46 1.64
CA PRO A 50 -5.27 11.35 0.49
C PRO A 50 -6.21 10.88 -0.64
N PRO A 51 -6.74 11.81 -1.45
CA PRO A 51 -7.61 11.45 -2.58
C PRO A 51 -6.88 10.59 -3.61
N GLY A 52 -7.64 9.77 -4.34
CA GLY A 52 -7.11 8.90 -5.41
C GLY A 52 -6.54 7.55 -4.93
N MET A 53 -6.58 7.26 -3.62
CA MET A 53 -6.04 6.03 -3.04
C MET A 53 -7.11 4.94 -2.80
N THR A 54 -8.09 4.80 -3.69
CA THR A 54 -9.28 3.94 -3.49
C THR A 54 -8.93 2.46 -3.22
N LYS A 55 -7.91 1.92 -3.89
CA LYS A 55 -7.43 0.54 -3.66
C LYS A 55 -6.81 0.38 -2.26
N THR A 56 -6.01 1.35 -1.83
CA THR A 56 -5.39 1.38 -0.50
C THR A 56 -6.42 1.57 0.60
N GLU A 57 -7.42 2.43 0.38
CA GLU A 57 -8.53 2.63 1.30
C GLU A 57 -9.30 1.32 1.49
N LYS A 58 -9.72 0.66 0.40
CA LYS A 58 -10.44 -0.61 0.46
C LYS A 58 -9.64 -1.69 1.20
N ALA A 59 -8.35 -1.81 0.91
CA ALA A 59 -7.47 -2.77 1.56
C ALA A 59 -7.34 -2.46 3.07
N SER A 60 -7.12 -1.20 3.43
CA SER A 60 -6.97 -0.75 4.82
C SER A 60 -8.24 -0.95 5.63
N ARG A 61 -9.42 -0.63 5.08
CA ARG A 61 -10.72 -0.89 5.73
C ARG A 61 -10.93 -2.38 5.96
N THR A 62 -10.62 -3.21 4.96
CA THR A 62 -10.73 -4.68 5.07
C THR A 62 -9.78 -5.22 6.15
N PHE A 63 -8.54 -4.74 6.18
CA PHE A 63 -7.55 -5.13 7.18
C PHE A 63 -7.97 -4.75 8.61
N LEU A 64 -8.45 -3.52 8.81
CA LEU A 64 -8.90 -3.04 10.11
C LEU A 64 -10.18 -3.73 10.59
N ALA A 65 -11.10 -4.07 9.68
CA ALA A 65 -12.32 -4.80 10.03
C ALA A 65 -12.02 -6.23 10.55
N GLY A 66 -10.91 -6.83 10.10
CA GLY A 66 -10.47 -8.15 10.58
C GLY A 66 -9.73 -8.13 11.92
N ARG A 67 -9.40 -6.95 12.47
CA ARG A 67 -8.69 -6.81 13.74
C ARG A 67 -9.68 -6.65 14.90
N THR A 68 -9.65 -7.59 15.83
CA THR A 68 -10.42 -7.49 17.07
C THR A 68 -9.79 -6.43 17.99
N GLY A 69 -10.62 -5.54 18.56
CA GLY A 69 -10.18 -4.59 19.58
C GLY A 69 -9.55 -3.28 19.09
N SER A 70 -9.49 -3.02 17.78
CA SER A 70 -9.16 -1.69 17.26
C SER A 70 -10.27 -0.71 17.61
N ARG A 71 -10.01 0.19 18.58
CA ARG A 71 -10.86 1.33 18.89
C ARG A 71 -10.23 2.61 18.35
N GLY A 72 -11.05 3.48 17.79
CA GLY A 72 -10.61 4.71 17.14
C GLY A 72 -10.35 4.54 15.64
N GLY A 73 -9.77 5.56 15.03
CA GLY A 73 -9.54 5.65 13.60
C GLY A 73 -8.08 5.91 13.25
N TYR A 74 -7.82 6.10 11.97
CA TYR A 74 -6.48 6.37 11.47
C TYR A 74 -6.50 7.45 10.41
N VAL A 75 -5.48 8.31 10.45
CA VAL A 75 -5.18 9.27 9.38
C VAL A 75 -3.91 8.80 8.68
N LEU A 76 -4.02 8.52 7.38
CA LEU A 76 -2.90 8.16 6.53
C LEU A 76 -2.41 9.38 5.75
N GLU A 77 -1.09 9.50 5.65
CA GLU A 77 -0.39 10.44 4.78
C GLU A 77 0.43 9.62 3.77
N ARG A 78 0.62 10.15 2.55
CA ARG A 78 1.50 9.57 1.53
C ARG A 78 2.67 10.52 1.22
N PRO A 79 3.69 10.63 2.10
CA PRO A 79 4.82 11.54 1.91
C PRO A 79 5.61 11.31 0.61
N ARG A 80 5.70 10.05 0.16
CA ARG A 80 6.38 9.69 -1.09
C ARG A 80 5.48 8.76 -1.89
N ARG A 81 5.30 9.09 -3.17
CA ARG A 81 4.53 8.27 -4.12
C ARG A 81 5.38 7.87 -5.31
N LEU A 82 5.07 6.71 -5.88
CA LEU A 82 5.59 6.29 -7.18
C LEU A 82 4.77 6.95 -8.30
N PRO A 83 5.37 7.21 -9.49
CA PRO A 83 4.60 7.61 -10.65
C PRO A 83 3.49 6.59 -10.97
N GLU A 84 2.27 7.08 -11.14
CA GLU A 84 1.12 6.23 -11.45
C GLU A 84 1.06 5.93 -12.95
N GLY A 85 0.59 4.73 -13.32
CA GLY A 85 0.47 4.32 -14.73
C GLY A 85 1.80 4.12 -15.46
N LYS A 86 2.93 3.98 -14.75
CA LYS A 86 4.27 3.78 -15.34
C LYS A 86 4.81 2.36 -15.20
N GLY A 87 3.97 1.40 -14.79
CA GLY A 87 4.39 0.01 -14.58
C GLY A 87 5.17 -0.24 -13.29
N TYR A 88 5.19 0.71 -12.34
CA TYR A 88 5.95 0.61 -11.08
C TYR A 88 5.25 -0.17 -9.95
N ALA A 89 4.14 -0.84 -10.25
CA ALA A 89 3.28 -1.46 -9.25
C ALA A 89 2.87 -0.49 -8.11
N SER A 90 2.67 0.79 -8.43
CA SER A 90 2.50 1.89 -7.47
C SER A 90 1.37 1.65 -6.47
N SER A 91 0.20 1.17 -6.92
CA SER A 91 -0.91 0.85 -6.01
C SER A 91 -0.58 -0.29 -5.05
N THR A 92 0.18 -1.29 -5.50
CA THR A 92 0.60 -2.41 -4.65
C THR A 92 1.56 -1.92 -3.58
N ALA A 93 2.52 -1.06 -3.93
CA ALA A 93 3.44 -0.46 -2.97
C ALA A 93 2.70 0.40 -1.92
N ASP A 94 1.71 1.22 -2.34
CA ASP A 94 0.89 2.01 -1.44
C ASP A 94 0.07 1.12 -0.47
N ILE A 95 -0.52 0.02 -0.95
CA ILE A 95 -1.26 -0.93 -0.12
C ILE A 95 -0.33 -1.55 0.93
N LEU A 96 0.80 -2.10 0.51
CA LEU A 96 1.72 -2.79 1.42
C LEU A 96 2.29 -1.85 2.48
N ALA A 97 2.66 -0.63 2.10
CA ALA A 97 3.12 0.38 3.04
C ALA A 97 2.01 0.80 4.03
N ALA A 98 0.77 0.96 3.57
CA ALA A 98 -0.34 1.29 4.46
C ALA A 98 -0.62 0.17 5.48
N LEU A 99 -0.75 -1.07 5.01
CA LEU A 99 -1.05 -2.21 5.91
C LEU A 99 0.08 -2.47 6.91
N ALA A 100 1.34 -2.19 6.54
CA ALA A 100 2.48 -2.37 7.43
C ALA A 100 2.56 -1.33 8.57
N CYS A 101 1.86 -0.19 8.46
CA CYS A 101 1.86 0.85 9.51
C CYS A 101 0.49 1.07 10.19
N LEU A 102 -0.53 0.28 9.82
CA LEU A 102 -1.87 0.24 10.45
C LEU A 102 -1.96 -0.82 11.56
#